data_AF-A0A8T4A2L5-F1
#
_entry.id   AF-A0A8T4A2L5-F1
#
_cell.length_a   1.000
_cell.length_b   1.000
_cell.length_c   1.000
_cell.angle_alpha   90.00
_cell.angle_beta   90.00
_cell.angle_gamma   90.00
#
_symmetry.space_group_name_H-M   'P 1'
#
loop_
_entity.id
_entity.type
_entity.pdbx_description
1 polymer ?
#
loop_
_entity_poly.entity_id
_entity_poly.type
_entity_poly.pdbx_seq_one_letter_code
_entity_poly.pdbx_strand_id
1 'polypeptide(L)' 'VEGFKKRGIKIIGWYWTLGRYDTVIIAEAANEKEAMKVSIEAADFVATETLVAVPREQAIKLV' A
#
# COMPACT_ATOMS: atom_id res chain seq x y z
N VAL A 1 8.60 10.57 0.30
CA VAL A 1 9.23 9.21 0.41
C VAL A 1 10.11 9.07 1.65
N GLU A 2 10.95 10.06 1.98
CA GLU A 2 11.88 9.97 3.12
C GLU A 2 11.21 9.79 4.50
N GLY A 3 10.02 10.37 4.70
CA GLY A 3 9.21 10.14 5.90
C GLY A 3 8.77 8.68 6.10
N PHE A 4 8.41 7.97 5.02
CA PHE A 4 8.06 6.55 5.08
C PHE A 4 9.26 5.69 5.48
N LYS A 5 10.45 6.01 4.94
CA LYS A 5 11.68 5.29 5.24
C LYS A 5 12.05 5.39 6.73
N LYS A 6 11.87 6.55 7.36
CA LYS A 6 12.08 6.74 8.82
C LYS A 6 11.11 5.92 9.67
N ARG A 7 9.96 5.55 9.11
CA ARG A 7 8.91 4.76 9.76
C ARG A 7 8.98 3.26 9.43
N GLY A 8 10.08 2.82 8.82
CA GLY A 8 10.25 1.43 8.42
C GLY A 8 9.32 0.98 7.29
N ILE A 9 8.78 1.93 6.51
CA ILE A 9 7.99 1.64 5.32
C ILE A 9 8.85 1.87 4.08
N LYS A 10 8.98 0.83 3.26
CA LYS A 10 9.64 0.87 1.97
C LYS A 10 8.58 0.89 0.88
N ILE A 11 8.47 2.03 0.19
CA ILE A 11 7.61 2.15 -0.99
C ILE A 11 8.28 1.40 -2.15
N ILE A 12 7.58 0.41 -2.71
CA ILE A 12 7.99 -0.37 -3.89
C ILE A 12 7.54 0.34 -5.17
N GLY A 13 6.31 0.89 -5.15
CA GLY A 13 5.73 1.57 -6.31
C GLY A 13 4.67 2.58 -5.89
N TRP A 14 4.55 3.65 -6.67
CA TRP A 14 3.57 4.70 -6.47
C TRP A 14 3.06 5.14 -7.83
N TYR A 15 1.79 4.90 -8.09
CA TYR A 15 1.16 5.11 -9.38
C TYR A 15 -0.09 5.98 -9.25
N TRP A 16 -0.38 6.72 -10.31
CA TRP A 16 -1.66 7.40 -10.51
C TRP A 16 -2.46 6.62 -11.55
N THR A 17 -3.73 6.37 -11.26
CA THR A 17 -4.61 5.64 -12.16
C THR A 17 -5.33 6.59 -13.11
N LEU A 18 -5.34 6.27 -14.41
CA LEU A 18 -6.16 6.99 -15.38
C LEU A 18 -7.61 6.49 -15.27
N GLY A 19 -8.56 7.42 -15.21
CA GLY A 19 -10.00 7.14 -15.11
C GLY A 19 -10.59 7.64 -13.79
N ARG A 20 -10.30 6.96 -12.68
CA ARG A 20 -10.78 7.38 -11.35
C ARG A 20 -9.90 8.44 -10.70
N TYR A 21 -8.70 8.68 -11.23
CA TYR A 21 -7.69 9.57 -10.65
C TYR A 21 -7.29 9.18 -9.22
N ASP A 22 -7.42 7.89 -8.89
CA ASP A 22 -6.98 7.32 -7.62
C ASP A 22 -5.46 7.11 -7.60
N THR A 23 -4.93 6.93 -6.40
CA THR A 23 -3.51 6.65 -6.15
C THR A 23 -3.33 5.21 -5.68
N VAL A 24 -2.36 4.49 -6.27
CA VAL A 24 -1.97 3.14 -5.83
C VAL A 24 -0.56 3.17 -5.27
N ILE A 25 -0.41 2.76 -4.01
CA ILE A 25 0.89 2.62 -3.34
C ILE A 25 1.11 1.15 -3.01
N ILE A 26 2.24 0.62 -3.44
CA ILE A 26 2.73 -0.71 -3.06
C ILE A 26 3.88 -0.49 -2.09
N ALA A 27 3.81 -1.06 -0.90
CA ALA A 27 4.82 -0.88 0.14
C ALA A 27 5.06 -2.14 0.95
N GLU A 28 6.29 -2.30 1.41
CA GLU A 28 6.69 -3.24 2.46
C GLU A 28 6.75 -2.48 3.80
N ALA A 29 6.16 -3.06 4.83
CA ALA A 29 6.26 -2.58 6.20
C ALA A 29 6.83 -3.70 7.09
N ALA A 30 7.48 -3.32 8.19
CA ALA A 30 8.07 -4.28 9.13
C ALA A 30 7.02 -5.22 9.76
N ASN A 31 5.78 -4.74 9.93
CA ASN A 31 4.63 -5.52 10.38
C ASN A 31 3.32 -4.79 10.05
N GLU A 32 2.19 -5.48 10.24
CA GLU A 32 0.85 -4.96 9.94
C GLU A 32 0.49 -3.69 10.73
N LYS A 33 0.97 -3.55 11.98
CA LYS A 33 0.67 -2.36 12.80
C LYS A 33 1.31 -1.10 12.23
N GLU A 34 2.53 -1.19 11.70
CA GLU A 34 3.20 -0.04 11.07
C GLU A 34 2.53 0.34 9.74
N ALA A 35 2.11 -0.65 8.94
CA ALA A 35 1.30 -0.40 7.75
C ALA A 35 -0.04 0.28 8.08
N MET A 36 -0.68 -0.16 9.16
CA MET A 36 -1.96 0.40 9.62
C MET A 36 -1.84 1.85 10.07
N LYS A 37 -0.80 2.22 10.82
CA LYS A 37 -0.57 3.62 11.21
C LYS A 37 -0.49 4.55 10.01
N VAL A 38 0.22 4.13 8.96
CA VAL A 38 0.32 4.91 7.72
C VAL A 38 -1.02 4.99 6.99
N SER A 39 -1.77 3.89 6.95
CA SER A 39 -3.08 3.86 6.29
C SER A 39 -4.10 4.77 6.99
N ILE A 40 -4.06 4.82 8.33
CA ILE A 40 -4.90 5.71 9.14
C ILE A 40 -4.52 7.17 8.92
N GLU A 41 -3.24 7.52 8.91
CA GLU A 41 -2.81 8.90 8.63
C GLU A 41 -3.17 9.35 7.21
N ALA A 42 -3.12 8.44 6.24
CA ALA A 42 -3.56 8.74 4.88
C ALA A 42 -5.08 8.96 4.79
N ALA A 43 -5.87 8.36 5.70
CA ALA A 43 -7.32 8.51 5.74
C ALA A 43 -7.79 9.94 6.03
N ASP A 44 -6.94 10.79 6.62
CA ASP A 44 -7.23 12.22 6.83
C ASP A 44 -7.25 13.00 5.50
N PHE A 45 -6.65 12.47 4.44
CA PHE A 45 -6.49 13.16 3.16
C PHE A 45 -7.27 12.49 2.02
N VAL A 46 -7.39 11.16 2.04
CA VAL A 46 -8.00 10.37 0.97
C VAL A 46 -8.71 9.14 1.53
N ALA A 47 -9.74 8.66 0.86
CA ALA A 47 -10.29 7.35 1.16
C ALA A 47 -9.23 6.27 0.84
N THR A 48 -9.01 5.34 1.77
CA THR A 48 -8.01 4.28 1.64
C THR A 48 -8.66 2.90 1.67
N GLU A 49 -8.10 1.97 0.90
CA GLU A 49 -8.45 0.56 0.92
C GLU A 49 -7.16 -0.26 0.92
N THR A 50 -7.07 -1.24 1.82
CA THR A 50 -5.90 -2.13 1.95
C THR A 50 -6.24 -3.49 1.38
N LEU A 51 -5.46 -3.93 0.40
CA LEU A 51 -5.61 -5.24 -0.24
C LEU A 51 -4.39 -6.11 0.05
N VAL A 52 -4.63 -7.40 0.28
CA VAL A 52 -3.55 -8.38 0.43
C VAL A 52 -2.93 -8.62 -0.95
N ALA A 53 -1.64 -8.28 -1.09
CA ALA A 53 -0.89 -8.58 -2.30
C ALA A 53 -0.63 -10.09 -2.38
N VAL A 54 -1.30 -10.76 -3.32
CA VAL A 54 -1.11 -12.20 -3.58
C VAL A 54 -0.18 -12.37 -4.79
N PRO A 55 0.98 -13.04 -4.65
CA PRO A 55 1.84 -13.36 -5.77
C PRO A 55 1.10 -14.17 -6.83
N ARG A 56 1.45 -13.96 -8.11
CA ARG A 56 0.79 -14.62 -9.23
C ARG A 56 0.77 -16.14 -9.08
N GLU A 57 1.88 -16.74 -8.64
CA GLU A 57 2.06 -18.19 -8.45
C GLU A 57 1.11 -18.77 -7.40
N GLN A 58 0.67 -17.95 -6.44
CA GLN A 58 -0.32 -18.33 -5.44
C GLN A 58 -1.73 -18.13 -5.98
N ALA A 59 -1.99 -17.02 -6.65
CA ALA A 59 -3.30 -16.68 -7.20
C ALA A 59 -3.81 -17.72 -8.21
N ILE A 60 -2.94 -18.24 -9.08
CA ILE A 60 -3.32 -19.26 -10.09
C ILE A 60 -3.75 -20.60 -9.49
N LYS A 61 -3.47 -20.86 -8.20
CA LYS A 61 -3.86 -22.10 -7.51
C LYS A 61 -5.27 -22.04 -6.92
N LEU A 62 -5.91 -20.88 -6.97
CA LEU A 62 -7.24 -20.63 -6.40
C LEU A 62 -8.39 -20.89 -7.40
N VAL A 63 -8.07 -21.21 -8.65
CA VAL A 63 -9.01 -21.50 -9.74
C VAL A 63 -8.84 -22.92 -10.26
#